data_AF-A0A1H4H0Q0-F1
#
_entry.id   AF-A0A1H4H0Q0-F1
#
_cell.length_a   1.000
_cell.length_b   1.000
_cell.length_c   1.000
_cell.angle_alpha   90.00
_cell.angle_beta   90.00
_cell.angle_gamma   90.00
#
_symmetry.space_group_name_H-M   'P 1'
#
loop_
_entity.id
_entity.type
_entity.pdbx_description
1 polymer ?
#
loop_
_entity_poly.entity_id
_entity_poly.type
_entity_poly.pdbx_seq_one_letter_code
_entity_poly.pdbx_strand_id
1 'polypeptide(L)' 'MSAVPSHEELASLDDEELIAYAHGWRARASRGDKSAYGVAHALEVELRRRQRTSQLQQLAMKPPEPPRPWWKRWVTGS' A
#
# COMPACT_ATOMS: atom_id res chain seq x y z
N MET A 1 19.17 16.29 -9.60
CA MET A 1 18.72 15.88 -8.26
C MET A 1 17.20 15.96 -8.26
N SER A 2 16.48 14.85 -8.27
CA SER A 2 15.03 14.92 -8.01
C SER A 2 14.82 14.98 -6.50
N ALA A 3 14.17 16.05 -6.05
CA ALA A 3 13.73 16.16 -4.66
C ALA A 3 12.69 15.08 -4.39
N VAL A 4 12.71 14.53 -3.17
CA VAL A 4 11.67 13.61 -2.71
C VAL A 4 10.36 14.43 -2.62
N PRO A 5 9.28 14.00 -3.29
CA PRO A 5 8.02 14.73 -3.25
C PRO A 5 7.44 14.73 -1.84
N SER A 6 6.85 15.85 -1.46
CA SER A 6 6.12 15.99 -0.21
C SER A 6 4.85 15.16 -0.21
N HIS A 7 4.30 14.90 0.97
CA HIS A 7 3.06 14.14 1.09
C HIS A 7 1.87 14.83 0.38
N GLU A 8 1.79 16.16 0.42
CA GLU A 8 0.70 16.93 -0.21
C GLU A 8 0.74 16.81 -1.74
N GLU A 9 1.94 16.88 -2.33
CA GLU A 9 2.13 16.65 -3.77
C GLU A 9 1.70 15.23 -4.15
N LEU A 10 2.07 14.22 -3.35
CA LEU A 10 1.64 12.84 -3.59
C LEU A 10 0.14 12.64 -3.40
N ALA A 11 -0.48 13.35 -2.45
CA ALA A 11 -1.91 13.27 -2.18
C ALA A 11 -2.76 13.84 -3.33
N SER A 12 -2.21 14.78 -4.11
CA SER A 12 -2.88 15.36 -5.29
C SER A 12 -2.94 14.42 -6.50
N LEU A 13 -2.09 13.40 -6.55
CA LEU A 13 -2.08 12.42 -7.63
C LEU A 13 -3.20 11.39 -7.46
N ASP A 14 -3.79 10.95 -8.57
CA ASP A 14 -4.69 9.81 -8.53
C ASP A 14 -3.93 8.49 -8.34
N ASP A 15 -4.66 7.38 -8.12
CA ASP A 15 -4.03 6.09 -7.85
C ASP A 15 -3.25 5.53 -9.06
N GLU A 16 -3.72 5.76 -10.28
CA GLU A 16 -3.07 5.25 -11.50
C GLU A 16 -1.77 6.01 -11.80
N GLU A 17 -1.80 7.33 -11.68
CA GLU A 17 -0.64 8.21 -11.78
C GLU A 17 0.41 7.85 -10.72
N LEU A 18 -0.03 7.66 -9.47
CA LEU A 18 0.85 7.30 -8.37
C LEU A 18 1.54 5.94 -8.61
N ILE A 19 0.81 4.96 -9.14
CA ILE A 19 1.35 3.65 -9.56
C ILE A 19 2.36 3.82 -10.70
N ALA A 20 2.00 4.53 -11.76
CA ALA A 20 2.85 4.73 -12.93
C ALA A 20 4.18 5.41 -12.54
N TYR A 21 4.11 6.46 -11.73
CA TYR A 21 5.31 7.14 -11.23
C TYR A 21 6.14 6.23 -10.32
N ALA A 22 5.52 5.49 -9.40
CA ALA A 22 6.25 4.56 -8.53
C ALA A 22 7.05 3.56 -9.36
N HIS A 23 6.44 2.95 -10.38
CA HIS A 23 7.11 2.01 -11.27
C HIS A 23 8.25 2.65 -12.07
N GLY A 24 8.03 3.85 -12.63
CA GLY A 24 9.05 4.57 -13.39
C GLY A 24 10.28 4.90 -12.53
N TRP A 25 10.05 5.42 -11.31
CA TRP A 25 11.14 5.74 -10.38
C TRP A 25 11.83 4.49 -9.85
N ARG A 26 11.08 3.41 -9.58
CA ARG A 26 11.65 2.13 -9.16
C ARG A 26 12.54 1.54 -10.25
N ALA A 27 12.14 1.61 -11.52
CA ALA A 27 12.95 1.14 -12.63
C ALA A 27 14.27 1.92 -12.75
N ARG A 28 14.26 3.23 -12.53
CA ARG A 28 15.47 4.07 -12.49
C ARG A 28 16.37 3.71 -11.31
N ALA A 29 15.79 3.56 -10.12
CA ALA A 29 16.51 3.16 -8.93
C ALA A 29 17.21 1.81 -9.11
N SER A 30 16.51 0.82 -9.68
CA SER A 30 17.06 -0.52 -9.97
C SER A 30 18.21 -0.50 -10.98
N ARG A 31 18.32 0.53 -11.83
CA ARG A 31 19.45 0.73 -12.76
C ARG A 31 20.66 1.41 -12.09
N GLY A 32 20.59 1.69 -10.79
CA GLY A 32 21.69 2.26 -10.00
C GLY A 32 21.56 3.76 -9.72
N ASP A 33 20.47 4.42 -10.12
CA ASP A 33 20.24 5.83 -9.77
C ASP A 33 19.86 5.95 -8.29
N LYS A 34 20.85 6.25 -7.45
CA LYS A 34 20.67 6.43 -6.00
C LYS A 34 19.68 7.55 -5.66
N SER A 35 19.56 8.59 -6.51
CA SER A 35 18.64 9.70 -6.27
C SER A 35 17.18 9.31 -6.52
N ALA A 36 16.94 8.29 -7.35
CA ALA A 36 15.61 7.77 -7.63
C ALA A 36 15.00 6.96 -6.47
N TYR A 37 15.82 6.42 -5.57
CA TYR A 37 15.32 5.59 -4.45
C TYR A 37 14.40 6.37 -3.50
N GLY A 38 14.77 7.61 -3.16
CA GLY A 38 13.96 8.43 -2.26
C GLY A 38 12.58 8.73 -2.84
N VAL A 39 12.55 9.09 -4.13
CA VAL A 39 11.30 9.38 -4.85
C VAL A 39 10.43 8.13 -4.98
N ALA A 40 11.02 7.00 -5.40
CA ALA A 40 10.31 5.72 -5.50
C ALA A 40 9.72 5.30 -4.15
N HIS A 41 10.50 5.42 -3.07
CA HIS A 41 10.05 5.04 -1.74
C HIS A 41 8.87 5.89 -1.26
N ALA A 42 8.90 7.21 -1.46
CA ALA A 42 7.82 8.10 -1.06
C ALA A 42 6.51 7.75 -1.79
N LEU A 43 6.57 7.51 -3.10
CA LEU A 43 5.44 7.07 -3.92
C LEU A 43 4.87 5.73 -3.42
N GLU A 44 5.72 4.74 -3.15
CA GLU A 44 5.31 3.43 -2.65
C GLU A 44 4.69 3.48 -1.24
N VAL A 45 5.18 4.37 -0.37
CA VAL A 45 4.61 4.60 0.97
C VAL A 45 3.19 5.12 0.85
N GLU A 46 2.95 6.10 -0.02
CA GLU A 46 1.61 6.65 -0.23
C GLU A 46 0.66 5.60 -0.82
N LEU A 47 1.11 4.79 -1.79
CA LEU A 47 0.32 3.66 -2.31
C LEU A 47 -0.10 2.68 -1.21
N ARG A 48 0.85 2.27 -0.36
CA ARG A 48 0.55 1.36 0.76
C ARG A 48 -0.42 1.99 1.75
N ARG A 49 -0.32 3.29 2.00
CA ARG A 49 -1.25 4.02 2.86
C ARG A 49 -2.66 3.97 2.29
N ARG A 50 -2.85 4.28 1.02
CA ARG A 50 -4.17 4.25 0.35
C ARG A 50 -4.77 2.86 0.35
N GLN A 51 -3.98 1.83 0.01
CA GLN A 51 -4.41 0.44 0.07
C GLN A 51 -4.85 0.02 1.47
N ARG A 52 -4.11 0.40 2.51
CA ARG A 52 -4.47 0.09 3.89
C ARG A 52 -5.78 0.76 4.30
N THR A 53 -5.97 2.03 3.94
CA THR A 53 -7.21 2.75 4.23
C THR A 53 -8.40 2.09 3.54
N SER A 54 -8.26 1.72 2.26
CA SER A 54 -9.30 1.00 1.51
C SER A 54 -9.63 -0.36 2.14
N GLN A 55 -8.62 -1.13 2.53
CA GLN A 55 -8.83 -2.42 3.22
C GLN A 55 -9.56 -2.26 4.56
N LEU A 56 -9.23 -1.22 5.34
CA LEU A 56 -9.90 -0.95 6.61
C LEU A 56 -11.36 -0.54 6.39
N GLN A 57 -11.64 0.26 5.36
CA GLN A 57 -13.02 0.62 4.98
C GLN A 57 -13.83 -0.61 4.57
N GLN A 58 -13.25 -1.49 3.73
CA GLN A 58 -13.89 -2.74 3.34
C GLN A 58 -14.18 -3.65 4.56
N LEU A 59 -13.24 -3.72 5.51
CA LEU A 59 -13.44 -4.50 6.74
C LEU A 59 -14.55 -3.92 7.62
N ALA A 60 -14.64 -2.59 7.72
CA ALA A 60 -15.70 -1.92 8.48
C ALA A 60 -17.09 -2.13 7.86
N MET A 61 -17.18 -2.30 6.54
CA MET A 61 -18.44 -2.61 5.85
C MET A 61 -18.87 -4.08 6.01
N LYS A 62 -17.95 -4.99 6.34
CA LYS A 62 -18.27 -6.39 6.54
C LYS A 62 -18.98 -6.56 7.90
N PRO A 63 -20.18 -7.19 7.94
CA PRO A 63 -20.82 -7.51 9.20
C PRO A 63 -19.89 -8.36 10.09
N PRO A 64 -19.84 -8.11 11.41
CA PRO A 64 -19.02 -8.91 12.30
C PRO A 64 -19.47 -10.37 12.22
N GLU A 65 -18.55 -11.27 11.85
CA GLU A 65 -18.84 -12.70 11.89
C GLU A 65 -19.07 -13.11 13.36
N PRO A 66 -20.09 -13.95 13.65
CA PRO A 66 -20.30 -14.42 14.99
C PRO A 66 -19.05 -15.15 15.49
N PRO A 67 -18.61 -14.91 16.74
CA PRO A 67 -17.39 -15.50 17.27
C PRO A 67 -17.49 -17.02 17.16
N ARG A 68 -16.65 -17.61 16.31
CA ARG A 68 -16.59 -19.07 16.18
C ARG A 68 -15.93 -19.62 17.44
N PRO A 69 -16.55 -20.59 18.13
CA PRO A 69 -15.93 -21.14 19.33
C PRO A 69 -14.58 -21.78 18.99
N TRP A 70 -13.53 -21.35 19.69
CA TRP A 70 -12.15 -21.80 19.46
C TRP A 70 -12.00 -23.33 19.59
N TRP A 71 -12.86 -23.98 20.38
CA TRP A 71 -12.90 -25.43 20.56
C TRP A 71 -13.36 -26.20 19.31
N LYS A 72 -14.14 -25.60 18.39
CA LYS A 72 -14.51 -26.26 17.12
C LYS A 72 -13.33 -26.45 16.15
N ARG A 73 -12.18 -25.79 16.37
CA ARG A 73 -10.97 -25.99 15.55
C ARG A 73 -10.25 -27.31 15.85
N TRP A 74 -10.62 -27.97 16.95
CA TRP A 74 -9.98 -29.21 17.42
C TRP A 74 -10.86 -30.45 17.24
N VAL A 75 -12.13 -30.28 16.86
CA VAL A 75 -13.13 -31.37 16.79
C VAL A 75 -13.22 -32.00 15.40
N THR A 76 -12.55 -31.46 14.38
CA THR A 76 -12.51 -32.08 13.05
C THR A 76 -11.46 -33.19 13.01
N GLY A 77 -11.80 -34.28 13.69
CA GLY A 77 -11.05 -35.54 13.75
C GLY A 77 -11.98 -36.64 14.20
N SER A 78 -12.85 -37.09 13.29
CA SER A 78 -13.55 -38.40 13.33
C SER A 78 -13.99 -38.74 11.91
#